data_AF-A0A7X7HSV4-F1
#
_entry.id   AF-A0A7X7HSV4-F1
#
_cell.length_a   1.000
_cell.length_b   1.000
_cell.length_c   1.000
_cell.angle_alpha   90.00
_cell.angle_beta   90.00
_cell.angle_gamma   90.00
#
_symmetry.space_group_name_H-M   'P 1'
#
loop_
_entity.id
_entity.type
_entity.pdbx_description
1 polymer ?
#
loop_
_entity_poly.entity_id
_entity_poly.type
_entity_poly.pdbx_seq_one_letter_code
_entity_poly.pdbx_strand_id
1 'polypeptide(L)'
;MHDGTDGVRFALPWHIDVEQRTVSLQESQPIDGIVTAVLPDGSNPWPISRDLGLMLGRLLAEHGCQNILEIGAGSSSLVSATALAELNGGRITSLEQDVDWCKEIWARVEAVGPQVDVELVPVKPELRWSELGLHYQFSVSEVLKRRGPFDLVVVDAPQYWFGRGGALPAVRAHLAPGALLVLDDAGRKGERWALYRWLRTYPGLDLLAYDEDFGGRGVALLKWNEPLPPRRSVLGTASSITDRAYSAVRRQAVKLGVIKQRD
;
A
#
# COMPACT_ATOMS: atom_id res chain seq x y z
N MET A 1 -10.30 12.55 -21.97
CA MET A 1 -11.03 12.33 -20.71
C MET A 1 -10.56 10.97 -20.25
N HIS A 2 -9.55 10.89 -19.40
CA HIS A 2 -9.22 9.63 -18.70
C HIS A 2 -9.80 9.79 -17.31
N ASP A 3 -10.88 9.07 -17.10
CA ASP A 3 -11.51 8.87 -15.83
C ASP A 3 -10.67 7.78 -15.14
N GLY A 4 -10.02 8.09 -14.01
CA GLY A 4 -9.25 7.12 -13.22
C GLY A 4 -10.08 5.95 -12.65
N THR A 5 -11.36 5.83 -13.04
CA THR A 5 -12.23 4.68 -12.80
C THR A 5 -12.35 3.72 -13.99
N ASP A 6 -11.60 3.94 -15.08
CA ASP A 6 -11.42 2.93 -16.14
C ASP A 6 -11.03 1.60 -15.44
N GLY A 7 -11.94 0.63 -15.41
CA GLY A 7 -11.74 -0.68 -14.78
C GLY A 7 -12.37 -0.93 -13.40
N VAL A 8 -13.30 -0.14 -12.89
CA VAL A 8 -14.00 -0.48 -11.63
C VAL A 8 -15.51 -0.55 -11.84
N ARG A 9 -16.12 -1.71 -11.58
CA ARG A 9 -17.57 -1.93 -11.73
C ARG A 9 -18.22 -2.21 -10.38
N PHE A 10 -19.46 -1.76 -10.22
CA PHE A 10 -20.26 -2.02 -9.02
C PHE A 10 -21.15 -3.25 -9.25
N ALA A 11 -21.01 -4.26 -8.41
CA ALA A 11 -21.99 -5.36 -8.31
C ALA A 11 -22.54 -5.40 -6.88
N LEU A 12 -23.81 -4.97 -6.68
CA LEU A 12 -24.47 -4.92 -5.36
C LEU A 12 -23.75 -4.04 -4.29
N PRO A 13 -24.38 -3.71 -3.13
CA PRO A 13 -23.81 -2.76 -2.17
C PRO A 13 -22.56 -3.27 -1.42
N TRP A 14 -22.08 -4.48 -1.70
CA TRP A 14 -21.01 -5.16 -0.97
C TRP A 14 -20.05 -5.99 -1.82
N HIS A 15 -20.22 -6.08 -3.15
CA HIS A 15 -19.15 -6.56 -4.03
C HIS A 15 -18.50 -5.37 -4.74
N ILE A 16 -17.21 -5.23 -4.51
CA ILE A 16 -16.35 -4.37 -5.31
C ILE A 16 -15.77 -5.29 -6.37
N ASP A 17 -16.08 -5.00 -7.63
CA ASP A 17 -15.45 -5.62 -8.78
C ASP A 17 -14.37 -4.68 -9.29
N VAL A 18 -13.11 -5.04 -9.02
CA VAL A 18 -11.95 -4.34 -9.56
C VAL A 18 -11.51 -5.14 -10.78
N GLU A 19 -11.43 -4.48 -11.93
CA GLU A 19 -11.04 -5.12 -13.19
C GLU A 19 -9.68 -5.79 -13.04
N GLN A 20 -9.65 -7.09 -13.36
CA GLN A 20 -8.43 -7.86 -13.44
C GLN A 20 -7.51 -7.25 -14.49
N ARG A 21 -6.27 -6.97 -14.10
CA ARG A 21 -5.22 -6.44 -14.96
C ARG A 21 -3.94 -7.17 -14.63
N THR A 22 -3.39 -7.89 -15.59
CA THR A 22 -2.17 -8.67 -15.38
C THR A 22 -0.98 -7.75 -15.09
N VAL A 23 -0.15 -8.18 -14.14
CA VAL A 23 1.12 -7.51 -13.84
C VAL A 23 2.05 -7.70 -15.02
N SER A 24 2.25 -6.65 -15.81
CA SER A 24 3.14 -6.67 -16.99
C SER A 24 4.60 -6.44 -16.58
N LEU A 25 5.22 -7.47 -15.99
CA LEU A 25 6.66 -7.54 -15.73
C LEU A 25 7.30 -8.61 -16.61
N GLN A 26 8.61 -8.56 -16.80
CA GLN A 26 9.31 -9.64 -17.49
C GLN A 26 9.12 -10.97 -16.73
N GLU A 27 8.85 -12.05 -17.47
CA GLU A 27 8.61 -13.39 -16.89
C GLU A 27 9.82 -13.93 -16.12
N SER A 28 11.02 -13.47 -16.43
CA SER A 28 12.27 -13.83 -15.76
C SER A 28 13.30 -12.71 -15.79
N GLN A 29 14.05 -12.53 -14.71
CA GLN A 29 15.17 -11.60 -14.63
C GLN A 29 16.37 -12.19 -13.87
N PRO A 30 17.61 -11.70 -14.10
CA PRO A 30 18.78 -12.10 -13.31
C PRO A 30 18.57 -11.96 -11.79
N ILE A 31 17.81 -10.94 -11.38
CA ILE A 31 17.50 -10.66 -9.97
C ILE A 31 16.67 -11.79 -9.30
N ASP A 32 15.96 -12.61 -10.08
CA ASP A 32 15.11 -13.68 -9.55
C ASP A 32 15.93 -14.74 -8.80
N GLY A 33 17.15 -15.04 -9.25
CA GLY A 33 18.03 -16.00 -8.59
C GLY A 33 18.48 -15.51 -7.22
N ILE A 34 18.78 -14.21 -7.14
CA ILE A 34 19.20 -13.53 -5.90
C ILE A 34 18.05 -13.47 -4.90
N VAL A 35 16.87 -13.03 -5.35
CA VAL A 35 15.68 -12.95 -4.51
C VAL A 35 15.21 -14.33 -4.05
N THR A 36 15.22 -15.34 -4.93
CA THR A 36 14.78 -16.70 -4.58
C THR A 36 15.56 -17.28 -3.40
N ALA A 37 16.85 -16.94 -3.26
CA ALA A 37 17.70 -17.42 -2.17
C ALA A 37 17.29 -16.91 -0.77
N VAL A 38 16.53 -15.81 -0.70
CA VAL A 38 16.10 -15.19 0.56
C VAL A 38 14.59 -15.25 0.78
N LEU A 39 13.84 -15.87 -0.14
CA LEU A 39 12.41 -16.04 0.00
C LEU A 39 12.06 -16.89 1.24
N PRO A 40 10.87 -16.69 1.82
CA PRO A 40 10.42 -17.48 2.96
C PRO A 40 10.40 -18.98 2.64
N ASP A 41 10.94 -19.78 3.56
CA ASP A 41 10.90 -21.25 3.52
C ASP A 41 9.64 -21.83 4.21
N GLY A 42 8.74 -20.95 4.67
CA GLY A 42 7.53 -21.31 5.42
C GLY A 42 7.72 -21.41 6.94
N SER A 43 8.91 -21.13 7.47
CA SER A 43 9.16 -21.11 8.93
C SER A 43 8.54 -19.90 9.64
N ASN A 44 8.29 -18.82 8.92
CA ASN A 44 7.72 -17.60 9.48
C ASN A 44 6.18 -17.64 9.41
N PRO A 45 5.44 -17.28 10.48
CA PRO A 45 3.98 -17.36 10.49
C PRO A 45 3.29 -16.39 9.52
N TRP A 46 3.97 -15.29 9.14
CA TRP A 46 3.40 -14.25 8.29
C TRP A 46 4.32 -13.91 7.10
N PRO A 47 4.55 -14.85 6.17
CA PRO A 47 5.42 -14.60 5.03
C PRO A 47 4.64 -13.95 3.89
N ILE A 48 5.32 -13.12 3.12
CA ILE A 48 4.88 -12.77 1.77
C ILE A 48 4.86 -14.02 0.87
N SER A 49 4.08 -13.99 -0.21
CA SER A 49 4.13 -15.06 -1.21
C SER A 49 5.45 -15.04 -1.98
N ARG A 50 5.84 -16.20 -2.54
CA ARG A 50 6.99 -16.30 -3.45
C ARG A 50 6.83 -15.36 -4.65
N ASP A 51 5.63 -15.34 -5.22
CA ASP A 51 5.29 -14.51 -6.37
C ASP A 51 5.42 -13.03 -6.07
N LEU A 52 5.00 -12.58 -4.87
CA LEU A 52 5.17 -11.19 -4.45
C LEU A 52 6.64 -10.84 -4.30
N GLY A 53 7.44 -11.72 -3.70
CA GLY A 53 8.88 -11.49 -3.55
C GLY A 53 9.58 -11.34 -4.91
N LEU A 54 9.29 -12.21 -5.87
CA LEU A 54 9.82 -12.08 -7.24
C LEU A 54 9.34 -10.81 -7.92
N MET A 55 8.06 -10.45 -7.76
CA MET A 55 7.52 -9.20 -8.28
C MET A 55 8.31 -8.00 -7.73
N LEU A 56 8.56 -7.94 -6.42
CA LEU A 56 9.31 -6.85 -5.80
C LEU A 56 10.74 -6.74 -6.38
N GLY A 57 11.45 -7.86 -6.49
CA GLY A 57 12.79 -7.89 -7.11
C GLY A 57 12.79 -7.34 -8.53
N ARG A 58 11.81 -7.76 -9.36
CA ARG A 58 11.66 -7.31 -10.74
C ARG A 58 11.27 -5.84 -10.83
N LEU A 59 10.39 -5.35 -9.95
CA LEU A 59 10.03 -3.93 -9.90
C LEU A 59 11.26 -3.06 -9.61
N LEU A 60 12.10 -3.47 -8.65
CA LEU A 60 13.34 -2.76 -8.32
C LEU A 60 14.31 -2.72 -9.51
N ALA A 61 14.44 -3.84 -10.23
CA ALA A 61 15.33 -3.94 -11.38
C ALA A 61 14.81 -3.20 -12.64
N GLU A 62 13.52 -3.32 -12.96
CA GLU A 62 12.90 -2.74 -14.17
C GLU A 62 12.67 -1.23 -14.06
N HIS A 63 12.26 -0.77 -12.88
CA HIS A 63 11.90 0.64 -12.66
C HIS A 63 12.99 1.44 -11.98
N GLY A 64 14.08 0.80 -11.56
CA GLY A 64 15.20 1.47 -10.90
C GLY A 64 14.80 2.16 -9.59
N CYS A 65 13.81 1.61 -8.88
CA CYS A 65 13.37 2.13 -7.59
C CYS A 65 14.49 1.95 -6.55
N GLN A 66 14.80 3.02 -5.81
CA GLN A 66 15.92 3.06 -4.86
C GLN A 66 15.50 3.57 -3.47
N ASN A 67 14.30 4.10 -3.28
CA ASN A 67 13.85 4.63 -2.00
C ASN A 67 12.47 4.08 -1.62
N ILE A 68 12.51 2.99 -0.86
CA ILE A 68 11.36 2.16 -0.55
C ILE A 68 10.77 2.56 0.80
N LEU A 69 9.45 2.73 0.85
CA LEU A 69 8.69 2.72 2.10
C LEU A 69 7.92 1.41 2.23
N GLU A 70 8.07 0.72 3.35
CA GLU A 70 7.28 -0.44 3.70
C GLU A 70 6.34 -0.10 4.86
N ILE A 71 5.11 -0.56 4.78
CA ILE A 71 4.16 -0.55 5.89
C ILE A 71 3.95 -2.01 6.24
N GLY A 72 4.61 -2.46 7.30
CA GLY A 72 4.84 -3.87 7.64
C GLY A 72 6.25 -4.28 7.29
N ALA A 73 7.10 -4.47 8.31
CA ALA A 73 8.44 -5.01 8.15
C ALA A 73 8.38 -6.53 8.18
N GLY A 74 9.16 -7.19 7.32
CA GLY A 74 9.10 -8.63 7.22
C GLY A 74 9.98 -9.22 6.12
N SER A 75 9.53 -10.34 5.57
CA SER A 75 10.29 -11.05 4.53
C SER A 75 10.42 -10.25 3.23
N SER A 76 9.45 -9.39 2.92
CA SER A 76 9.56 -8.36 1.88
C SER A 76 10.76 -7.45 2.09
N SER A 77 11.03 -7.02 3.33
CA SER A 77 12.17 -6.16 3.66
C SER A 77 13.50 -6.81 3.29
N LEU A 78 13.66 -8.10 3.56
CA LEU A 78 14.86 -8.84 3.20
C LEU A 78 15.01 -9.02 1.68
N VAL A 79 13.90 -9.30 0.99
CA VAL A 79 13.87 -9.36 -0.48
C VAL A 79 14.30 -8.01 -1.08
N SER A 80 13.69 -6.91 -0.63
CA SER A 80 13.98 -5.56 -1.07
C SER A 80 15.45 -5.18 -0.81
N ALA A 81 15.95 -5.45 0.40
CA ALA A 81 17.32 -5.15 0.77
C ALA A 81 18.33 -5.94 -0.07
N THR A 82 18.10 -7.25 -0.22
CA THR A 82 18.99 -8.12 -1.01
C THR A 82 19.01 -7.70 -2.48
N ALA A 83 17.84 -7.35 -3.04
CA ALA A 83 17.74 -6.87 -4.41
C ALA A 83 18.45 -5.51 -4.59
N LEU A 84 18.22 -4.54 -3.70
CA LEU A 84 18.91 -3.24 -3.76
C LEU A 84 20.43 -3.38 -3.65
N ALA A 85 20.92 -4.28 -2.79
CA ALA A 85 22.35 -4.51 -2.61
C ALA A 85 23.04 -5.09 -3.85
N GLU A 86 22.35 -5.97 -4.59
CA GLU A 86 22.84 -6.50 -5.87
C GLU A 86 22.79 -5.44 -6.99
N LEU A 87 21.81 -4.54 -6.92
CA LEU A 87 21.63 -3.47 -7.89
C LEU A 87 22.55 -2.27 -7.57
N ASN A 88 21.97 -1.09 -7.36
CA ASN A 88 22.69 0.17 -7.22
C ASN A 88 22.72 0.69 -5.77
N GLY A 89 22.43 -0.17 -4.79
CA GLY A 89 22.12 0.25 -3.42
C GLY A 89 20.78 0.99 -3.33
N GLY A 90 20.50 1.55 -2.17
CA GLY A 90 19.27 2.32 -1.95
C GLY A 90 18.94 2.52 -0.49
N ARG A 91 17.67 2.85 -0.24
CA ARG A 91 17.13 3.10 1.09
C ARG A 91 15.84 2.33 1.30
N ILE A 92 15.70 1.81 2.52
CA ILE A 92 14.46 1.20 3.00
C ILE A 92 14.05 1.92 4.28
N THR A 93 12.78 2.28 4.36
CA THR A 93 12.15 2.73 5.60
C THR A 93 10.96 1.82 5.85
N SER A 94 10.94 1.09 6.96
CA SER A 94 9.86 0.14 7.26
C SER A 94 9.11 0.57 8.50
N LEU A 95 7.82 0.87 8.36
CA LEU A 95 6.92 1.22 9.46
C LEU A 95 6.35 -0.07 10.04
N GLU A 96 6.69 -0.40 11.29
CA GLU A 96 6.29 -1.66 11.93
C GLU A 96 5.46 -1.42 13.20
N GLN A 97 4.34 -2.13 13.34
CA GLN A 97 3.46 -2.02 14.50
C GLN A 97 3.96 -2.76 15.72
N ASP A 98 4.60 -3.91 15.51
CA ASP A 98 5.17 -4.76 16.53
C ASP A 98 6.54 -5.26 16.06
N VAL A 99 7.59 -4.62 16.57
CA VAL A 99 8.97 -4.92 16.17
C VAL A 99 9.39 -6.34 16.51
N ASP A 100 8.75 -6.99 17.50
CA ASP A 100 9.07 -8.36 17.86
C ASP A 100 8.71 -9.34 16.74
N TRP A 101 7.73 -9.01 15.89
CA TRP A 101 7.33 -9.86 14.75
C TRP A 101 8.41 -9.91 13.67
N CYS A 102 9.14 -8.82 13.47
CA CYS A 102 10.13 -8.71 12.40
C CYS A 102 11.58 -8.87 12.87
N LYS A 103 11.83 -8.93 14.20
CA LYS A 103 13.16 -8.81 14.81
C LYS A 103 14.24 -9.69 14.16
N GLU A 104 13.96 -10.96 13.94
CA GLU A 104 14.91 -11.90 13.33
C GLU A 104 15.17 -11.58 11.86
N ILE A 105 14.14 -11.20 11.11
CA ILE A 105 14.27 -10.81 9.71
C ILE A 105 15.02 -9.47 9.61
N TRP A 106 14.71 -8.52 10.47
CA TRP A 106 15.35 -7.21 10.46
C TRP A 106 16.84 -7.29 10.74
N ALA A 107 17.29 -8.19 11.63
CA ALA A 107 18.71 -8.45 11.82
C ALA A 107 19.40 -8.95 10.54
N ARG A 108 18.69 -9.73 9.70
CA ARG A 108 19.19 -10.17 8.39
C ARG A 108 19.22 -9.03 7.38
N VAL A 109 18.23 -8.13 7.42
CA VAL A 109 18.17 -6.91 6.60
C VAL A 109 19.39 -6.02 6.89
N GLU A 110 19.68 -5.76 8.16
CA GLU A 110 20.85 -4.98 8.58
C GLU A 110 22.19 -5.65 8.18
N ALA A 111 22.21 -6.99 8.09
CA ALA A 111 23.38 -7.76 7.69
C ALA A 111 23.63 -7.81 6.17
N VAL A 112 22.70 -7.33 5.33
CA VAL A 112 22.88 -7.31 3.86
C VAL A 112 24.09 -6.47 3.45
N GLY A 113 24.35 -5.37 4.17
CA GLY A 113 25.56 -4.57 4.00
C GLY A 113 25.30 -3.07 3.81
N PRO A 114 26.38 -2.26 3.76
CA PRO A 114 26.30 -0.80 3.86
C PRO A 114 25.77 -0.11 2.60
N GLN A 115 25.57 -0.83 1.49
CA GLN A 115 25.01 -0.28 0.24
C GLN A 115 23.51 0.04 0.36
N VAL A 116 22.84 -0.51 1.37
CA VAL A 116 21.42 -0.30 1.63
C VAL A 116 21.27 0.37 2.99
N ASP A 117 20.82 1.62 2.98
CA ASP A 117 20.54 2.37 4.20
C ASP A 117 19.11 2.05 4.67
N VAL A 118 19.03 1.25 5.73
CA VAL A 118 17.77 0.71 6.26
C VAL A 118 17.38 1.39 7.57
N GLU A 119 16.09 1.69 7.74
CA GLU A 119 15.55 2.24 8.99
C GLU A 119 14.21 1.56 9.36
N LEU A 120 14.18 0.90 10.52
CA LEU A 120 12.95 0.38 11.11
C LEU A 120 12.34 1.43 12.03
N VAL A 121 11.07 1.74 11.80
CA VAL A 121 10.33 2.74 12.57
C VAL A 121 9.17 2.06 13.27
N PRO A 122 9.22 1.93 14.61
CA PRO A 122 8.07 1.47 15.38
C PRO A 122 6.93 2.50 15.29
N VAL A 123 5.73 2.07 14.88
CA VAL A 123 4.55 2.93 14.71
C VAL A 123 3.35 2.30 15.37
N LYS A 124 2.49 3.10 16.02
CA LYS A 124 1.21 2.58 16.52
C LYS A 124 0.08 3.10 15.65
N PRO A 125 -0.58 2.25 14.84
CA PRO A 125 -1.69 2.69 14.02
C PRO A 125 -2.90 3.01 14.91
N GLU A 126 -3.49 4.18 14.70
CA GLU A 126 -4.65 4.64 15.47
C GLU A 126 -5.89 4.69 14.60
N LEU A 127 -6.99 4.09 15.05
CA LEU A 127 -8.25 4.12 14.32
C LEU A 127 -8.85 5.55 14.37
N ARG A 128 -9.02 6.16 13.20
CA ARG A 128 -9.49 7.54 13.04
C ARG A 128 -10.55 7.65 11.93
N TRP A 129 -11.42 8.65 12.05
CA TRP A 129 -12.39 9.02 11.02
C TRP A 129 -11.88 10.19 10.20
N SER A 130 -11.98 10.11 8.87
CA SER A 130 -11.69 11.23 7.95
C SER A 130 -12.69 11.26 6.78
N GLU A 131 -12.43 12.09 5.78
CA GLU A 131 -13.18 12.13 4.51
C GLU A 131 -13.15 10.78 3.75
N LEU A 132 -12.15 9.93 4.00
CA LEU A 132 -12.05 8.55 3.48
C LEU A 132 -12.87 7.53 4.28
N GLY A 133 -13.59 8.01 5.31
CA GLY A 133 -14.22 7.20 6.34
C GLY A 133 -13.23 6.69 7.39
N LEU A 134 -13.60 5.57 8.02
CA LEU A 134 -12.83 4.92 9.08
C LEU A 134 -11.59 4.21 8.50
N HIS A 135 -10.41 4.54 9.03
CA HIS A 135 -9.12 3.94 8.65
C HIS A 135 -8.09 4.13 9.77
N TYR A 136 -6.98 3.38 9.71
CA TYR A 136 -5.87 3.59 10.63
C TYR A 136 -4.96 4.73 10.16
N GLN A 137 -4.55 5.58 11.08
CA GLN A 137 -3.62 6.68 10.84
C GLN A 137 -2.28 6.39 11.50
N PHE A 138 -1.19 6.85 10.87
CA PHE A 138 0.18 6.69 11.35
C PHE A 138 0.78 8.06 11.66
N SER A 139 1.33 8.25 12.85
CA SER A 139 2.01 9.47 13.27
C SER A 139 3.48 9.45 12.82
N VAL A 140 3.72 9.58 11.51
CA VAL A 140 5.04 9.33 10.89
C VAL A 140 5.57 10.49 10.04
N SER A 141 4.93 11.66 10.09
CA SER A 141 5.24 12.75 9.15
C SER A 141 6.70 13.22 9.19
N GLU A 142 7.37 13.18 10.35
CA GLU A 142 8.76 13.61 10.47
C GLU A 142 9.72 12.66 9.76
N VAL A 143 9.57 11.34 9.97
CA VAL A 143 10.40 10.34 9.28
C VAL A 143 10.13 10.33 7.78
N LEU A 144 8.87 10.45 7.35
CA LEU A 144 8.54 10.47 5.93
C LEU A 144 9.11 11.72 5.22
N LYS A 145 9.15 12.88 5.89
CA LYS A 145 9.82 14.08 5.37
C LYS A 145 11.34 13.90 5.27
N ARG A 146 11.96 13.22 6.23
CA ARG A 146 13.42 13.02 6.26
C ARG A 146 13.87 11.97 5.23
N ARG A 147 13.08 10.90 5.06
CA ARG A 147 13.45 9.72 4.28
C ARG A 147 12.91 9.74 2.85
N GLY A 148 11.82 10.47 2.58
CA GLY A 148 11.24 10.61 1.25
C GLY A 148 12.05 11.55 0.32
N PRO A 149 11.54 11.80 -0.90
CA PRO A 149 10.36 11.17 -1.50
C PRO A 149 10.60 9.69 -1.85
N PHE A 150 9.57 8.85 -1.69
CA PHE A 150 9.64 7.41 -1.96
C PHE A 150 9.19 7.08 -3.38
N ASP A 151 9.92 6.20 -4.06
CA ASP A 151 9.63 5.77 -5.44
C ASP A 151 8.94 4.40 -5.50
N LEU A 152 8.95 3.64 -4.41
CA LEU A 152 8.18 2.42 -4.22
C LEU A 152 7.59 2.38 -2.81
N VAL A 153 6.32 1.99 -2.69
CA VAL A 153 5.66 1.70 -1.42
C VAL A 153 5.11 0.29 -1.41
N VAL A 154 5.42 -0.48 -0.37
CA VAL A 154 4.85 -1.82 -0.13
C VAL A 154 3.91 -1.74 1.07
N VAL A 155 2.64 -2.12 0.87
CA VAL A 155 1.60 -2.10 1.90
C VAL A 155 1.23 -3.52 2.27
N ASP A 156 1.80 -4.01 3.37
CA ASP A 156 1.54 -5.35 3.94
C ASP A 156 1.01 -5.30 5.39
N ALA A 157 0.79 -4.10 5.93
CA ALA A 157 0.31 -3.89 7.28
C ALA A 157 -0.56 -2.62 7.34
N PRO A 158 -1.24 -2.37 8.46
CA PRO A 158 -1.43 -3.23 9.64
C PRO A 158 -2.50 -4.30 9.41
N GLN A 159 -2.40 -5.39 10.17
CA GLN A 159 -3.31 -6.55 10.09
C GLN A 159 -4.64 -6.24 10.80
N TYR A 160 -5.49 -5.41 10.20
CA TYR A 160 -6.81 -5.06 10.75
C TYR A 160 -7.84 -4.84 9.64
N TRP A 161 -9.13 -4.90 9.99
CA TRP A 161 -10.25 -4.70 9.06
C TRP A 161 -10.20 -3.39 8.24
N PHE A 162 -9.61 -2.34 8.81
CA PHE A 162 -9.41 -1.04 8.14
C PHE A 162 -7.94 -0.71 7.91
N GLY A 163 -7.06 -1.68 8.13
CA GLY A 163 -5.63 -1.50 8.37
C GLY A 163 -4.91 -0.86 7.20
N ARG A 164 -4.81 -1.63 6.10
CA ARG A 164 -4.03 -1.24 4.92
C ARG A 164 -4.58 0.00 4.22
N GLY A 165 -5.88 0.28 4.32
CA GLY A 165 -6.53 1.46 3.71
C GLY A 165 -6.03 2.82 4.20
N GLY A 166 -5.30 2.86 5.32
CA GLY A 166 -4.65 4.06 5.84
C GLY A 166 -3.29 4.39 5.24
N ALA A 167 -2.70 3.47 4.48
CA ALA A 167 -1.35 3.60 3.92
C ALA A 167 -1.21 4.80 2.97
N LEU A 168 -1.94 4.79 1.84
CA LEU A 168 -1.85 5.85 0.84
C LEU A 168 -2.12 7.25 1.42
N PRO A 169 -3.16 7.49 2.25
CA PRO A 169 -3.39 8.78 2.88
C PRO A 169 -2.20 9.28 3.71
N ALA A 170 -1.48 8.38 4.39
CA ALA A 170 -0.34 8.71 5.21
C ALA A 170 0.91 9.06 4.38
N VAL A 171 1.14 8.38 3.26
CA VAL A 171 2.37 8.53 2.47
C VAL A 171 2.25 9.45 1.26
N ARG A 172 1.06 9.67 0.68
CA ARG A 172 0.90 10.34 -0.65
C ARG A 172 1.62 11.68 -0.82
N ALA A 173 1.82 12.44 0.26
CA ALA A 173 2.51 13.74 0.24
C ALA A 173 4.05 13.61 0.19
N HIS A 174 4.56 12.39 0.31
CA HIS A 174 5.96 12.01 0.37
C HIS A 174 6.33 11.02 -0.75
N LEU A 175 5.48 10.85 -1.76
CA LEU A 175 5.75 10.02 -2.93
C LEU A 175 6.47 10.83 -4.00
N ALA A 176 7.42 10.19 -4.68
CA ALA A 176 7.99 10.72 -5.90
C ALA A 176 6.95 10.73 -7.03
N PRO A 177 7.06 11.63 -8.02
CA PRO A 177 6.28 11.54 -9.24
C PRO A 177 6.52 10.19 -9.93
N GLY A 178 5.43 9.49 -10.26
CA GLY A 178 5.50 8.16 -10.86
C GLY A 178 5.78 7.02 -9.89
N ALA A 179 5.79 7.28 -8.57
CA ALA A 179 6.04 6.24 -7.56
C ALA A 179 5.06 5.08 -7.69
N LEU A 180 5.56 3.88 -7.48
CA LEU A 180 4.78 2.66 -7.51
C LEU A 180 4.28 2.31 -6.11
N LEU A 181 3.07 1.75 -6.04
CA LEU A 181 2.50 1.24 -4.80
C LEU A 181 2.06 -0.20 -5.02
N VAL A 182 2.54 -1.08 -4.17
CA VAL A 182 2.18 -2.49 -4.13
C VAL A 182 1.31 -2.73 -2.89
N LEU A 183 0.09 -3.18 -3.11
CA LEU A 183 -0.82 -3.61 -2.05
C LEU A 183 -0.86 -5.14 -2.02
N ASP A 184 -0.33 -5.74 -0.96
CA ASP A 184 -0.42 -7.19 -0.75
C ASP A 184 -1.81 -7.58 -0.20
N ASP A 185 -2.15 -8.86 -0.28
CA ASP A 185 -3.43 -9.46 0.10
C ASP A 185 -4.64 -8.79 -0.60
N ALA A 186 -4.46 -8.28 -1.83
CA ALA A 186 -5.51 -7.54 -2.54
C ALA A 186 -6.71 -8.42 -2.97
N GLY A 187 -6.60 -9.75 -2.82
CA GLY A 187 -7.70 -10.71 -2.92
C GLY A 187 -8.63 -10.72 -1.70
N ARG A 188 -8.30 -10.01 -0.62
CA ARG A 188 -9.17 -9.87 0.55
C ARG A 188 -10.19 -8.74 0.36
N LYS A 189 -11.36 -8.90 0.98
CA LYS A 189 -12.46 -7.93 0.90
C LYS A 189 -12.08 -6.56 1.47
N GLY A 190 -11.28 -6.51 2.54
CA GLY A 190 -10.85 -5.26 3.17
C GLY A 190 -9.93 -4.45 2.26
N GLU A 191 -9.00 -5.13 1.61
CA GLU A 191 -8.01 -4.58 0.69
C GLU A 191 -8.65 -4.14 -0.63
N ARG A 192 -9.59 -4.91 -1.19
CA ARG A 192 -10.43 -4.42 -2.30
C ARG A 192 -11.18 -3.15 -1.93
N TRP A 193 -11.69 -3.05 -0.70
CA TRP A 193 -12.36 -1.84 -0.22
C TRP A 193 -11.41 -0.66 -0.02
N ALA A 194 -10.18 -0.89 0.41
CA ALA A 194 -9.14 0.12 0.43
C ALA A 194 -8.82 0.62 -0.98
N LEU A 195 -8.57 -0.31 -1.91
CA LEU A 195 -8.26 -0.05 -3.31
C LEU A 195 -9.35 0.80 -3.98
N TYR A 196 -10.61 0.40 -3.84
CA TYR A 196 -11.76 1.14 -4.33
C TYR A 196 -11.82 2.58 -3.78
N ARG A 197 -11.66 2.75 -2.47
CA ARG A 197 -11.67 4.09 -1.85
C ARG A 197 -10.53 4.96 -2.35
N TRP A 198 -9.35 4.38 -2.54
CA TRP A 198 -8.19 5.10 -3.04
C TRP A 198 -8.40 5.59 -4.46
N LEU A 199 -8.77 4.71 -5.39
CA LEU A 199 -8.99 5.06 -6.80
C LEU A 199 -10.10 6.11 -6.97
N ARG A 200 -11.17 6.02 -6.17
CA ARG A 200 -12.26 7.01 -6.20
C ARG A 200 -11.86 8.37 -5.62
N THR A 201 -10.98 8.40 -4.62
CA THR A 201 -10.65 9.64 -3.90
C THR A 201 -9.45 10.36 -4.52
N TYR A 202 -8.53 9.63 -5.13
CA TYR A 202 -7.25 10.15 -5.59
C TYR A 202 -7.15 10.05 -7.12
N PRO A 203 -7.53 11.11 -7.86
CA PRO A 203 -7.51 11.09 -9.33
C PRO A 203 -6.10 11.04 -9.94
N GLY A 204 -5.04 11.19 -9.13
CA GLY A 204 -3.65 11.01 -9.55
C GLY A 204 -3.11 9.59 -9.30
N LEU A 205 -3.98 8.64 -8.97
CA LEU A 205 -3.63 7.26 -8.68
C LEU A 205 -4.20 6.35 -9.77
N ASP A 206 -3.32 5.70 -10.54
CA ASP A 206 -3.71 4.78 -11.60
C ASP A 206 -3.51 3.33 -11.15
N LEU A 207 -4.49 2.47 -11.44
CA LEU A 207 -4.37 1.02 -11.28
C LEU A 207 -3.64 0.44 -12.49
N LEU A 208 -2.39 -0.01 -12.31
CA LEU A 208 -1.61 -0.65 -13.36
C LEU A 208 -1.97 -2.13 -13.50
N ALA A 209 -2.05 -2.83 -12.37
CA ALA A 209 -2.35 -4.25 -12.32
C ALA A 209 -3.17 -4.60 -11.08
N TYR A 210 -4.06 -5.57 -11.23
CA TYR A 210 -4.80 -6.20 -10.16
C TYR A 210 -5.01 -7.66 -10.51
N ASP A 211 -4.52 -8.54 -9.65
CA ASP A 211 -4.73 -9.97 -9.74
C ASP A 211 -5.22 -10.44 -8.37
N GLU A 212 -6.44 -10.96 -8.31
CA GLU A 212 -7.08 -11.34 -7.04
C GLU A 212 -6.51 -12.61 -6.42
N ASP A 213 -5.86 -13.45 -7.22
CA ASP A 213 -5.34 -14.76 -6.83
C ASP A 213 -3.82 -14.85 -6.94
N PHE A 214 -3.14 -13.75 -7.24
CA PHE A 214 -1.68 -13.69 -7.32
C PHE A 214 -1.00 -14.25 -6.06
N GLY A 215 -0.15 -15.26 -6.22
CA GLY A 215 0.48 -15.96 -5.10
C GLY A 215 -0.52 -16.55 -4.08
N GLY A 216 -1.77 -16.79 -4.48
CA GLY A 216 -2.88 -17.28 -3.66
C GLY A 216 -3.50 -16.26 -2.71
N ARG A 217 -3.11 -14.97 -2.80
CA ARG A 217 -3.54 -13.91 -1.86
C ARG A 217 -4.01 -12.63 -2.55
N GLY A 218 -3.56 -12.43 -3.77
CA GLY A 218 -3.86 -11.28 -4.61
C GLY A 218 -2.95 -10.09 -4.36
N VAL A 219 -2.78 -9.28 -5.40
CA VAL A 219 -1.90 -8.11 -5.41
C VAL A 219 -2.54 -6.99 -6.24
N ALA A 220 -2.29 -5.74 -5.84
CA ALA A 220 -2.56 -4.58 -6.69
C ALA A 220 -1.29 -3.75 -6.86
N LEU A 221 -0.97 -3.40 -8.11
CA LEU A 221 0.09 -2.48 -8.46
C LEU A 221 -0.53 -1.17 -8.95
N LEU A 222 -0.19 -0.08 -8.29
CA LEU A 222 -0.67 1.26 -8.62
C LEU A 222 0.49 2.20 -8.93
N LYS A 223 0.18 3.29 -9.62
CA LYS A 223 1.12 4.38 -9.90
C LYS A 223 0.57 5.71 -9.42
N TRP A 224 1.41 6.46 -8.72
CA TRP A 224 1.13 7.82 -8.29
C TRP A 224 1.67 8.83 -9.30
N ASN A 225 0.80 9.50 -10.05
CA ASN A 225 1.15 10.46 -11.10
C ASN A 225 1.03 11.94 -10.65
N GLU A 226 1.08 12.21 -9.33
CA GLU A 226 0.82 13.51 -8.69
C GLU A 226 -0.64 14.02 -8.84
N PRO A 227 -1.11 14.96 -7.99
CA PRO A 227 -2.46 15.46 -8.12
C PRO A 227 -2.56 16.37 -9.35
N LEU A 228 -3.32 15.93 -10.37
CA LEU A 228 -3.94 16.88 -11.29
C LEU A 228 -4.70 17.92 -10.43
N PRO A 229 -4.59 19.24 -10.71
CA PRO A 229 -5.36 20.24 -9.97
C PRO A 229 -6.85 19.85 -10.03
N PRO A 230 -7.60 20.00 -8.92
CA PRO A 230 -8.98 19.57 -8.86
C PRO A 230 -9.74 20.22 -10.01
N ARG A 231 -10.27 19.40 -10.92
CA ARG A 231 -11.21 19.87 -11.94
C ARG A 231 -12.41 20.44 -11.20
N ARG A 232 -12.52 21.77 -11.14
CA ARG A 232 -13.77 22.45 -10.80
C ARG A 232 -14.77 22.12 -11.90
N SER A 233 -15.52 21.04 -11.71
CA SER A 233 -16.71 20.77 -12.52
C SER A 233 -17.75 21.84 -12.19
N VAL A 234 -18.17 22.59 -13.21
CA VAL A 234 -19.27 23.56 -13.15
C VAL A 234 -20.64 22.84 -13.03
N LEU A 235 -20.66 21.50 -12.99
CA LEU A 235 -21.86 20.69 -12.68
C LEU A 235 -21.83 20.19 -11.22
N GLY A 236 -21.69 21.12 -10.27
CA GLY A 236 -21.90 20.86 -8.85
C GLY A 236 -23.37 20.90 -8.48
N THR A 237 -24.20 19.94 -8.94
CA THR A 237 -25.59 19.80 -8.47
C THR A 237 -26.17 18.39 -8.65
N ALA A 238 -25.44 17.32 -8.30
CA ALA A 238 -26.03 15.97 -8.26
C ALA A 238 -25.38 14.97 -7.27
N SER A 239 -24.79 15.42 -6.15
CA SER A 239 -24.29 14.51 -5.10
C SER A 239 -25.28 14.33 -3.93
N SER A 240 -26.55 14.05 -4.20
CA SER A 240 -27.58 13.96 -3.15
C SER A 240 -27.87 12.54 -2.63
N ILE A 241 -27.10 11.52 -3.04
CA ILE A 241 -27.31 10.13 -2.62
C ILE A 241 -26.32 9.72 -1.51
N THR A 242 -25.10 10.27 -1.52
CA THR A 242 -24.06 10.00 -0.51
C THR A 242 -24.37 10.64 0.85
N ASP A 243 -25.02 11.81 0.88
CA ASP A 243 -25.37 12.51 2.14
C ASP A 243 -26.42 11.77 2.99
N ARG A 244 -27.32 11.00 2.36
CA ARG A 244 -28.32 10.23 3.09
C ARG A 244 -27.73 9.00 3.78
N ALA A 245 -26.78 8.32 3.12
CA ALA A 245 -26.02 7.24 3.73
C ALA A 245 -25.09 7.76 4.84
N TYR A 246 -24.43 8.90 4.60
CA TYR A 246 -23.55 9.57 5.57
C TYR A 246 -24.31 10.00 6.84
N SER A 247 -25.49 10.58 6.70
CA SER A 247 -26.34 10.98 7.84
C SER A 247 -26.89 9.77 8.61
N ALA A 248 -27.19 8.65 7.94
CA ALA A 248 -27.67 7.43 8.60
C ALA A 248 -26.59 6.75 9.45
N VAL A 249 -25.38 6.59 8.90
CA VAL A 249 -24.24 5.99 9.62
C VAL A 249 -23.80 6.87 10.79
N ARG A 250 -23.77 8.20 10.61
CA ARG A 250 -23.45 9.15 11.69
C ARG A 250 -24.48 9.10 12.83
N ARG A 251 -25.78 9.03 12.52
CA ARG A 251 -26.84 8.88 13.53
C ARG A 251 -26.70 7.57 14.32
N GLN A 252 -26.34 6.48 13.65
CA GLN A 252 -26.10 5.19 14.28
C GLN A 252 -24.87 5.22 15.20
N ALA A 253 -23.77 5.85 14.77
CA ALA A 253 -22.52 5.94 15.52
C ALA A 253 -22.61 6.84 16.77
N VAL A 254 -23.40 7.93 16.71
CA VAL A 254 -23.73 8.75 17.89
C VAL A 254 -24.59 7.95 18.88
N LYS A 255 -25.57 7.19 18.39
CA LYS A 255 -26.44 6.34 19.22
C LYS A 255 -25.69 5.21 19.93
N LEU A 256 -24.60 4.73 19.33
CA LEU A 256 -23.72 3.70 19.87
C LEU A 256 -22.57 4.25 20.73
N GLY A 257 -22.52 5.58 20.98
CA GLY A 257 -21.51 6.20 21.84
C GLY A 257 -20.10 6.24 21.25
N VAL A 258 -19.92 5.89 19.98
CA VAL A 258 -18.61 5.87 19.28
C VAL A 258 -18.11 7.29 18.97
N ILE A 259 -19.02 8.27 18.94
CA ILE A 259 -18.75 9.68 18.65
C ILE A 259 -19.42 10.52 19.73
N LYS A 260 -18.68 11.41 20.41
CA LYS A 260 -19.29 12.47 21.24
C LYS A 260 -19.94 13.51 20.35
N GLN A 261 -21.18 13.87 20.66
CA GLN A 261 -21.84 15.05 20.09
C GLN A 261 -20.94 16.26 20.33
N ARG A 262 -20.58 16.97 19.26
CA ARG A 262 -20.06 18.34 19.39
C ARG A 262 -21.27 19.27 19.36
N ASP A 263 -21.36 20.15 20.34
CA ASP A 263 -22.15 21.39 20.26
C ASP A 263 -21.58 22.30 19.16
#